data_AF-A0A2P5XLW6-F1
#
_entry.id   AF-A0A2P5XLW6-F1
#
_cell.length_a   1.000
_cell.length_b   1.000
_cell.length_c   1.000
_cell.angle_alpha   90.00
_cell.angle_beta   90.00
_cell.angle_gamma   90.00
#
_symmetry.space_group_name_H-M   'P 1'
#
loop_
_entity.id
_entity.type
_entity.pdbx_description
1 polymer ?
#
loop_
_entity_poly.entity_id
_entity_poly.type
_entity_poly.pdbx_seq_one_letter_code
_entity_poly.pdbx_strand_id
1 'polypeptide(L)'
;MTWAIRYLLALAIIYVVDSSDTDRLVIAKEEFHAILEEEELRGAVVLIFANKQDLPGALDTAAVTEALELHKLKSRQWAIFKTSAIKGEGLFEGLDW
;
A
#
# COMPACT_ATOMS: atom_id res chain seq x y z
N MET A 1 -18.68 26.53 -12.39
CA MET A 1 -18.42 25.52 -11.33
C MET A 1 -19.22 24.30 -11.75
N THR A 2 -18.67 23.19 -12.25
CA THR A 2 -17.95 22.18 -11.45
C THR A 2 -17.44 21.05 -12.37
N TRP A 3 -16.25 21.23 -12.94
CA TRP A 3 -15.42 20.11 -13.45
C TRP A 3 -14.02 20.14 -12.83
N ALA A 4 -13.53 21.33 -12.47
CA ALA A 4 -12.26 21.54 -11.78
C ALA A 4 -12.16 20.91 -10.37
N ILE A 5 -13.27 20.60 -9.71
CA ILE A 5 -13.25 20.02 -8.35
C ILE A 5 -12.83 18.54 -8.37
N ARG A 6 -12.99 17.85 -9.52
CA ARG A 6 -12.63 16.42 -9.65
C ARG A 6 -11.12 16.19 -9.77
N TYR A 7 -10.35 17.17 -10.23
CA TYR A 7 -8.89 17.09 -10.34
C TYR A 7 -8.14 17.36 -9.02
N LEU A 8 -8.84 17.78 -7.96
CA LEU A 8 -8.21 18.18 -6.70
C LEU A 8 -8.21 17.08 -5.62
N LEU A 9 -8.76 15.89 -5.90
CA LEU A 9 -8.82 14.76 -4.97
C LEU A 9 -8.13 13.56 -5.61
N ALA A 10 -6.80 13.48 -5.46
CA ALA A 10 -6.12 12.20 -5.57
C ALA A 10 -6.54 11.38 -4.33
N LEU A 11 -7.63 10.63 -4.50
CA LEU A 11 -8.19 9.68 -3.55
C LEU A 11 -7.14 8.58 -3.31
N ALA A 12 -6.98 8.14 -2.07
CA ALA A 12 -5.95 7.22 -1.61
C ALA A 12 -5.66 6.03 -2.56
N ILE A 13 -4.39 5.62 -2.63
CA ILE A 13 -3.97 4.34 -3.20
C ILE A 13 -4.01 3.30 -2.08
N ILE A 14 -4.73 2.20 -2.27
CA ILE A 14 -4.64 1.02 -1.41
C ILE A 14 -3.84 -0.04 -2.16
N TYR A 15 -2.61 -0.31 -1.70
CA TYR A 15 -1.73 -1.31 -2.29
C TYR A 15 -1.71 -2.56 -1.41
N VAL A 16 -2.15 -3.69 -1.95
CA VAL A 16 -2.28 -4.94 -1.20
C VAL A 16 -1.15 -5.89 -1.57
N VAL A 17 -0.32 -6.23 -0.60
CA VAL A 17 0.81 -7.14 -0.74
C VAL A 17 0.41 -8.52 -0.24
N ASP A 18 0.61 -9.54 -1.06
CA ASP A 18 0.66 -10.92 -0.57
C ASP A 18 1.94 -11.12 0.25
N SER A 19 1.82 -11.08 1.58
CA SER A 19 3.01 -11.13 2.45
C SER A 19 3.60 -12.54 2.54
N SER A 20 2.91 -13.56 2.03
CA SER A 20 3.40 -14.94 2.00
C SER A 20 4.22 -15.27 0.75
N ASP A 21 4.15 -14.43 -0.29
CA ASP A 21 4.82 -14.66 -1.57
C ASP A 21 6.08 -13.80 -1.70
N THR A 22 7.15 -14.26 -1.05
CA THR A 22 8.42 -13.53 -0.99
C THR A 22 9.11 -13.41 -2.35
N ASP A 23 8.91 -14.39 -3.24
CA ASP A 23 9.56 -14.44 -4.55
C ASP A 23 9.05 -13.32 -5.47
N ARG A 24 7.76 -12.97 -5.34
CA ARG A 24 7.13 -11.91 -6.16
C ARG A 24 7.22 -10.52 -5.55
N LEU A 25 7.79 -10.35 -4.35
CA LEU A 25 7.93 -9.02 -3.72
C LEU A 25 8.79 -8.05 -4.53
N VAL A 26 9.80 -8.56 -5.25
CA VAL A 26 10.65 -7.71 -6.11
C VAL A 26 9.83 -7.09 -7.23
N ILE A 27 8.97 -7.89 -7.85
CA ILE A 27 8.06 -7.43 -8.92
C ILE A 27 7.03 -6.47 -8.34
N ALA A 28 6.46 -6.80 -7.18
CA ALA A 28 5.51 -5.92 -6.48
C ALA A 28 6.13 -4.56 -6.16
N LYS A 29 7.39 -4.52 -5.74
CA LYS A 29 8.13 -3.26 -5.54
C LYS A 29 8.21 -2.45 -6.83
N GLU A 30 8.62 -3.07 -7.93
CA GLU A 30 8.77 -2.37 -9.22
C GLU A 30 7.44 -1.78 -9.70
N GLU A 31 6.36 -2.56 -9.66
CA GLU A 31 5.01 -2.10 -10.00
C GLU A 31 4.51 -1.00 -9.06
N PHE A 32 4.75 -1.15 -7.75
CA PHE A 32 4.37 -0.16 -6.76
C PHE A 32 5.01 1.20 -7.07
N HIS A 33 6.33 1.26 -7.27
CA HIS A 33 7.01 2.52 -7.57
C HIS A 33 6.60 3.09 -8.94
N ALA A 34 6.39 2.25 -9.96
CA ALA A 34 5.88 2.70 -11.25
C ALA A 34 4.52 3.39 -11.12
N ILE A 35 3.59 2.83 -10.32
CA ILE A 35 2.29 3.45 -10.02
C ILE A 35 2.48 4.81 -9.33
N LEU A 36 3.46 4.94 -8.43
CA LEU A 36 3.68 6.21 -7.72
C LEU A 36 4.28 7.32 -8.60
N GLU A 37 4.88 6.97 -9.75
CA GLU A 37 5.45 7.92 -10.72
C GLU A 37 4.39 8.57 -11.63
N GLU A 38 3.18 8.02 -11.70
CA GLU A 38 2.07 8.59 -12.48
C GLU A 38 1.68 9.99 -11.93
N GLU A 39 1.61 11.00 -12.80
CA GLU A 39 1.40 12.40 -12.40
C GLU A 39 0.02 12.59 -11.74
N GLU A 40 -0.98 11.83 -12.19
CA GLU A 40 -2.34 11.82 -11.64
C GLU A 40 -2.38 11.34 -10.17
N LEU A 41 -1.38 10.56 -9.76
CA LEU A 41 -1.29 9.94 -8.43
C LEU A 41 -0.31 10.66 -7.50
N ARG A 42 0.32 11.74 -7.97
CA ARG A 42 1.34 12.49 -7.22
C ARG A 42 0.85 13.01 -5.86
N GLY A 43 -0.44 13.33 -5.76
CA GLY A 43 -1.07 13.82 -4.53
C GLY A 43 -1.72 12.74 -3.66
N ALA A 44 -1.73 11.47 -4.08
CA ALA A 44 -2.43 10.42 -3.35
C ALA A 44 -1.67 10.00 -2.09
N VAL A 45 -2.40 9.83 -0.98
CA VAL A 45 -1.89 9.08 0.19
C VAL A 45 -1.87 7.59 -0.12
N VAL A 46 -0.97 6.84 0.53
CA VAL A 46 -0.80 5.41 0.25
C VAL A 46 -1.06 4.57 1.50
N LEU A 47 -2.06 3.70 1.42
CA LEU A 47 -2.31 2.67 2.40
C LEU A 47 -1.76 1.34 1.87
N ILE A 48 -0.90 0.68 2.63
CA ILE A 48 -0.37 -0.63 2.31
C ILE A 48 -1.01 -1.68 3.21
N PHE A 49 -1.54 -2.73 2.61
CA PHE A 49 -1.98 -3.91 3.33
C PHE A 49 -0.97 -5.04 3.17
N ALA A 50 -0.26 -5.36 4.24
CA ALA A 50 0.53 -6.58 4.35
C ALA A 50 -0.44 -7.74 4.61
N ASN A 51 -1.03 -8.26 3.53
CA ASN A 51 -2.12 -9.23 3.56
C ASN A 51 -1.61 -10.68 3.66
N LYS A 52 -2.54 -11.59 3.99
CA LYS A 52 -2.32 -13.02 4.22
C LYS A 52 -1.55 -13.35 5.50
N GLN A 53 -1.71 -12.53 6.54
CA GLN A 53 -1.09 -12.77 7.85
C GLN A 53 -1.60 -14.05 8.54
N ASP A 54 -2.66 -14.67 8.02
CA ASP A 54 -3.14 -15.99 8.41
C ASP A 54 -2.26 -17.15 7.94
N LEU A 55 -1.39 -16.94 6.95
CA LEU A 55 -0.52 -17.97 6.39
C LEU A 55 0.83 -18.04 7.12
N PRO A 56 1.39 -19.25 7.32
CA PRO A 56 2.72 -19.40 7.87
C PRO A 56 3.77 -18.78 6.93
N GLY A 57 4.76 -18.10 7.50
CA GLY A 57 5.82 -17.45 6.74
C GLY A 57 5.44 -16.09 6.13
N ALA A 58 4.22 -15.59 6.38
CA ALA A 58 3.86 -14.24 5.99
C ALA A 58 4.78 -13.19 6.64
N LEU A 59 5.34 -12.32 5.81
CA LEU A 59 6.18 -11.22 6.26
C LEU A 59 5.40 -10.23 7.11
N ASP A 60 6.06 -9.67 8.12
CA ASP A 60 5.48 -8.59 8.92
C ASP A 60 5.61 -7.23 8.21
N THR A 61 5.03 -6.19 8.81
CA THR A 61 5.03 -4.86 8.23
C THR A 61 6.43 -4.27 8.11
N ALA A 62 7.37 -4.62 9.00
CA ALA A 62 8.75 -4.14 8.92
C ALA A 62 9.47 -4.74 7.71
N ALA A 63 9.33 -6.05 7.49
CA ALA A 63 9.91 -6.73 6.33
C ALA A 63 9.29 -6.25 5.01
N VAL A 64 7.96 -6.06 4.96
CA VAL A 64 7.28 -5.50 3.76
C VAL A 64 7.69 -4.04 3.52
N THR A 65 7.84 -3.24 4.57
CA THR A 65 8.32 -1.85 4.47
C THR A 65 9.70 -1.77 3.84
N GLU A 66 10.60 -2.68 4.22
CA GLU A 66 11.94 -2.74 3.65
C GLU A 66 11.90 -3.25 2.20
N ALA A 67 11.16 -4.33 1.93
CA ALA A 67 11.05 -4.92 0.60
C ALA A 67 10.48 -3.94 -0.45
N LEU A 68 9.49 -3.12 -0.06
CA LEU A 68 8.93 -2.08 -0.91
C LEU A 68 9.71 -0.75 -0.85
N GLU A 69 10.73 -0.66 -0.02
CA GLU A 69 11.54 0.54 0.19
C GLU A 69 10.69 1.78 0.56
N LEU A 70 9.63 1.60 1.37
CA LEU A 70 8.68 2.69 1.70
C LEU A 70 9.36 3.87 2.41
N HIS A 71 10.49 3.61 3.08
CA HIS A 71 11.32 4.64 3.69
C HIS A 71 11.85 5.68 2.69
N LYS A 72 11.87 5.39 1.38
CA LYS A 72 12.24 6.32 0.30
C LYS A 72 11.13 7.32 -0.02
N LEU A 73 9.88 7.05 0.37
CA LEU A 73 8.74 7.94 0.15
C LEU A 73 8.75 9.10 1.17
N LYS A 74 9.60 10.10 0.95
CA LYS A 74 9.78 11.24 1.87
C LYS A 74 8.70 12.31 1.77
N SER A 75 8.11 12.48 0.59
CA SER A 75 7.16 13.55 0.27
C SER A 75 5.71 13.06 0.18
N ARG A 76 5.45 11.79 0.51
CA ARG A 76 4.13 11.16 0.41
C ARG A 76 3.75 10.54 1.74
N GLN A 77 2.53 10.82 2.21
CA GLN A 77 2.00 10.18 3.42
C GLN A 77 1.65 8.72 3.10
N TRP A 78 2.10 7.81 3.95
CA TRP A 78 1.77 6.40 3.84
C TRP A 78 1.64 5.73 5.20
N ALA A 79 0.88 4.62 5.25
CA ALA A 79 0.84 3.71 6.38
C ALA A 79 0.74 2.27 5.91
N ILE A 80 1.11 1.35 6.80
CA ILE A 80 1.09 -0.08 6.52
C ILE A 80 0.44 -0.84 7.67
N PHE A 81 -0.48 -1.75 7.33
CA PHE A 81 -1.21 -2.55 8.31
C PHE A 81 -1.08 -4.04 7.99
N LYS A 82 -0.94 -4.85 9.05
CA LYS A 82 -1.09 -6.30 8.98
C LYS A 82 -2.55 -6.61 8.68
N THR A 83 -2.81 -7.45 7.68
CA THR A 83 -4.17 -7.83 7.33
C THR A 83 -4.33 -9.31 7.02
N SER A 84 -5.53 -9.82 7.32
CA SER A 84 -6.02 -11.08 6.77
C SER A 84 -7.38 -10.82 6.15
N ALA A 85 -7.42 -10.70 4.83
CA ALA A 85 -8.68 -10.44 4.11
C ALA A 85 -9.74 -11.52 4.37
N ILE A 86 -9.33 -12.78 4.59
CA ILE A 86 -10.25 -13.89 4.84
C ILE A 86 -10.82 -13.89 6.26
N LYS A 87 -10.09 -13.32 7.23
CA LYS A 87 -10.55 -13.18 8.63
C LYS A 87 -11.16 -11.81 8.90
N GLY A 88 -10.96 -10.84 8.00
CA GLY A 88 -11.34 -9.44 8.17
C GLY A 88 -10.42 -8.64 9.12
N GLU A 89 -9.33 -9.23 9.59
CA GLU A 89 -8.41 -8.62 10.56
C GLU A 89 -7.61 -7.48 9.90
N GLY A 90 -7.50 -6.34 10.59
CA GLY A 90 -6.68 -5.19 10.20
C GLY A 90 -7.23 -4.34 9.06
N LEU A 91 -8.33 -4.76 8.43
CA LEU A 91 -8.92 -4.04 7.28
C LEU A 91 -9.54 -2.72 7.73
N PHE A 92 -10.35 -2.73 8.79
CA PHE A 92 -11.02 -1.53 9.28
C PHE A 92 -10.01 -0.52 9.84
N GLU A 93 -9.03 -1.01 10.61
CA GLU A 93 -7.97 -0.18 11.18
C GLU A 93 -7.16 0.55 10.11
N GLY A 94 -6.90 -0.09 8.97
CA GLY A 94 -6.22 0.58 7.87
C GLY A 94 -7.11 1.53 7.08
N LEU A 95 -8.42 1.26 6.96
CA LEU A 95 -9.36 2.16 6.29
C LEU A 95 -9.72 3.39 7.14
N ASP A 96 -9.63 3.29 8.46
CA ASP A 96 -9.89 4.37 9.41
C ASP A 96 -8.70 5.35 9.56
N TRP A 97 -7.52 5.02 9.02
CA TRP A 97 -6.30 5.84 9.05
C TRP A 97 -6.33 6.98 8.02
#